data_AF-A0AAU6XLX9-F1
#
_entry.id   AF-A0AAU6XLX9-F1
#
_cell.length_a   1.000
_cell.length_b   1.000
_cell.length_c   1.000
_cell.angle_alpha   90.00
_cell.angle_beta   90.00
_cell.angle_gamma   90.00
#
_symmetry.space_group_name_H-M   'P 1'
#
loop_
_entity.id
_entity.type
_entity.pdbx_description
1 polymer ?
#
loop_
_entity_poly.entity_id
_entity_poly.type
_entity_poly.pdbx_seq_one_letter_code
_entity_poly.pdbx_strand_id
1 'polypeptide(L)'
;MRLTRPLLAPAALAAVLALTGCGAGGDGGAAVPETATGSLEHLAAEAECAPNMQTDADTIRQALCREGDEKYVLATFATDRGQREWINTAKDYGGYYLVGRKWVAVGHEDVVADLRGRLGGTLEQGVQHGGGRSAGHGEHAGHGG
;
A
#
# COMPACT_ATOMS: atom_id res chain seq x y z
N MET A 1 -27.96 20.09 -46.11
CA MET A 1 -27.11 19.77 -47.28
C MET A 1 -26.23 18.58 -46.91
N ARG A 2 -26.30 17.49 -47.67
CA ARG A 2 -25.48 16.29 -47.49
C ARG A 2 -24.16 16.51 -48.21
N LEU A 3 -23.03 16.36 -47.51
CA LEU A 3 -21.69 16.33 -48.13
C LEU A 3 -20.95 15.07 -47.67
N THR A 4 -21.15 14.03 -48.49
CA THR A 4 -20.13 13.14 -49.07
C THR A 4 -18.75 13.07 -48.38
N ARG A 5 -18.47 11.89 -47.80
CA ARG A 5 -17.12 11.35 -47.59
C ARG A 5 -16.49 10.92 -48.93
N PRO A 6 -15.18 11.14 -49.13
CA PRO A 6 -14.35 10.25 -49.92
C PRO A 6 -13.38 9.48 -49.02
N LEU A 7 -13.33 8.17 -49.25
CA LEU A 7 -12.33 7.25 -48.72
C LEU A 7 -10.96 7.54 -49.35
N LEU A 8 -9.90 7.50 -48.53
CA LEU A 8 -8.54 7.18 -48.96
C LEU A 8 -7.93 6.24 -47.91
N ALA A 9 -7.55 5.06 -48.37
CA ALA A 9 -6.73 4.05 -47.69
C ALA A 9 -5.63 3.63 -48.70
N PRO A 10 -4.62 2.83 -48.35
CA PRO A 10 -3.84 2.74 -47.12
C PRO A 10 -2.32 2.95 -47.42
N ALA A 11 -1.52 3.39 -46.45
CA ALA A 11 -0.05 3.32 -46.55
C ALA A 11 0.46 2.41 -45.44
N ALA A 12 0.75 1.17 -45.82
CA ALA A 12 1.39 0.18 -44.98
C ALA A 12 2.85 0.58 -44.72
N LEU A 13 3.19 0.79 -43.46
CA LEU A 13 4.57 0.75 -42.98
C LEU A 13 4.63 -0.29 -41.88
N ALA A 14 4.97 -1.51 -42.32
CA ALA A 14 5.40 -2.58 -41.43
C ALA A 14 6.78 -2.22 -40.89
N ALA A 15 6.87 -2.01 -39.58
CA ALA A 15 8.11 -2.12 -38.83
C ALA A 15 7.85 -3.06 -37.66
N VAL A 16 8.06 -4.34 -37.93
CA VAL A 16 8.10 -5.40 -36.92
C VAL A 16 9.44 -5.26 -36.19
N LEU A 17 9.44 -4.59 -35.04
CA LEU A 17 10.53 -4.72 -34.08
C LEU A 17 10.11 -5.76 -33.05
N ALA A 18 10.47 -7.01 -33.34
CA ALA A 18 10.42 -8.09 -32.38
C ALA A 18 11.45 -7.80 -31.27
N LEU A 19 10.99 -7.26 -30.14
CA LEU A 19 11.74 -7.29 -28.90
C LEU A 19 11.55 -8.70 -28.31
N THR A 20 12.45 -9.62 -28.66
CA THR A 20 12.62 -10.89 -27.95
C THR A 20 13.28 -10.60 -26.60
N GLY A 21 12.49 -10.14 -25.64
CA GLY A 21 12.87 -10.10 -24.24
C GLY A 21 12.89 -11.50 -23.66
N CYS A 22 14.07 -12.12 -23.65
CA CYS A 22 14.35 -13.35 -22.92
C CYS A 22 14.31 -13.05 -21.42
N GLY A 23 13.15 -13.27 -20.79
CA GLY A 23 12.98 -13.29 -19.34
C GLY A 23 12.46 -14.66 -18.91
N ALA A 24 13.38 -15.58 -18.64
CA ALA A 24 13.07 -16.88 -18.06
C ALA A 24 12.76 -16.71 -16.56
N GLY A 25 11.61 -17.25 -16.13
CA GLY A 25 11.26 -17.36 -14.71
C GLY A 25 9.83 -16.93 -14.44
N GLY A 26 8.88 -17.82 -14.73
CA GLY A 26 7.48 -17.59 -14.40
C GLY A 26 7.22 -17.71 -12.91
N ASP A 27 6.57 -16.69 -12.37
CA ASP A 27 5.58 -16.84 -11.33
C ASP A 27 4.40 -16.00 -11.80
N GLY A 28 3.25 -16.64 -12.04
CA GLY A 28 2.01 -16.00 -12.50
C GLY A 28 1.35 -15.11 -11.45
N GLY A 29 2.15 -14.40 -10.64
CA GLY A 29 1.67 -13.35 -9.76
C GLY A 29 1.23 -12.15 -10.60
N ALA A 30 0.05 -11.62 -10.31
CA ALA A 30 -0.40 -10.37 -10.92
C ALA A 30 0.70 -9.31 -10.72
N ALA A 31 1.08 -8.63 -11.81
CA ALA A 31 2.05 -7.56 -11.73
C ALA A 31 1.50 -6.45 -10.83
N VAL A 32 2.30 -6.03 -9.86
CA VAL A 32 1.93 -4.96 -8.93
C VAL A 32 1.92 -3.65 -9.71
N PRO A 33 0.84 -2.85 -9.61
CA PRO A 33 0.75 -1.61 -10.38
C PRO A 33 1.77 -0.57 -9.90
N GLU A 34 1.93 0.49 -10.70
CA GLU A 34 2.64 1.68 -10.23
C GLU A 34 1.99 2.21 -8.94
N THR A 35 2.81 2.71 -8.02
CA THR A 35 2.30 3.15 -6.73
C THR A 35 1.45 4.41 -6.90
N ALA A 36 0.18 4.33 -6.53
CA ALA A 36 -0.75 5.44 -6.59
C ALA A 36 -0.26 6.63 -5.77
N THR A 37 -0.63 7.84 -6.21
CA THR A 37 -0.30 9.09 -5.52
C THR A 37 -1.49 10.04 -5.62
N GLY A 38 -1.67 10.94 -4.65
CA GLY A 38 -2.74 11.92 -4.70
C GLY A 38 -3.28 12.28 -3.32
N SER A 39 -4.48 12.85 -3.30
CA SER A 39 -5.19 13.14 -2.05
C SER A 39 -5.74 11.85 -1.41
N LEU A 40 -6.20 11.97 -0.17
CA LEU A 40 -6.85 10.87 0.53
C LEU A 40 -8.07 10.36 -0.24
N GLU A 41 -8.88 11.25 -0.80
CA GLU A 41 -10.09 10.91 -1.54
C GLU A 41 -9.76 10.19 -2.84
N HIS A 42 -8.70 10.60 -3.54
CA HIS A 42 -8.26 9.92 -4.75
C HIS A 42 -7.78 8.50 -4.43
N LEU A 43 -6.92 8.34 -3.42
CA LEU A 43 -6.44 7.03 -2.98
C LEU A 43 -7.59 6.15 -2.45
N ALA A 44 -8.56 6.72 -1.75
CA ALA A 44 -9.74 5.99 -1.30
C ALA A 44 -10.58 5.52 -2.49
N ALA A 45 -10.75 6.34 -3.53
CA ALA A 45 -11.48 5.95 -4.74
C ALA A 45 -10.77 4.83 -5.53
N GLU A 46 -9.45 4.90 -5.69
CA GLU A 46 -8.65 3.82 -6.31
C GLU A 46 -8.70 2.52 -5.47
N ALA A 47 -8.85 2.65 -4.16
CA ALA A 47 -9.07 1.54 -3.23
C ALA A 47 -10.55 1.20 -3.02
N GLU A 48 -11.45 1.72 -3.86
CA GLU A 48 -12.90 1.45 -3.82
C GLU A 48 -13.54 1.67 -2.41
N CYS A 49 -12.95 2.55 -1.62
CA CYS A 49 -13.38 2.91 -0.28
C CYS A 49 -14.17 4.23 -0.28
N ALA A 50 -15.27 4.26 0.47
CA ALA A 50 -15.88 5.50 0.94
C ALA A 50 -15.22 5.95 2.27
N PRO A 51 -14.37 7.00 2.27
CA PRO A 51 -13.57 7.34 3.44
C PRO A 51 -14.41 7.99 4.55
N ASN A 52 -14.31 7.45 5.77
CA ASN A 52 -14.83 8.11 6.98
C ASN A 52 -13.70 8.88 7.67
N MET A 53 -13.63 10.19 7.42
CA MET A 53 -12.59 11.08 7.96
C MET A 53 -12.54 11.04 9.49
N GLN A 54 -11.40 10.63 10.04
CA GLN A 54 -11.10 10.63 11.48
C GLN A 54 -10.24 11.84 11.88
N THR A 55 -9.40 12.30 10.96
CA THR A 55 -8.56 13.49 11.15
C THR A 55 -8.45 14.20 9.82
N ASP A 56 -8.73 15.51 9.82
CA ASP A 56 -8.53 16.37 8.67
C ASP A 56 -7.72 17.58 9.12
N ALA A 57 -6.40 17.48 9.03
CA ALA A 57 -5.46 18.50 9.44
C ALA A 57 -4.41 18.74 8.35
N ASP A 58 -3.80 19.93 8.36
CA ASP A 58 -2.86 20.37 7.33
C ASP A 58 -1.63 19.45 7.19
N THR A 59 -1.23 18.79 8.27
CA THR A 59 -0.03 17.93 8.30
C THR A 59 -0.33 16.46 8.01
N ILE A 60 -1.52 16.00 8.41
CA ILE A 60 -1.96 14.60 8.26
C ILE A 60 -3.48 14.54 8.11
N ARG A 61 -3.93 13.75 7.15
CA ARG A 61 -5.34 13.42 6.97
C ARG A 61 -5.51 11.91 7.10
N GLN A 62 -6.48 11.46 7.89
CA GLN A 62 -6.73 10.06 8.16
C GLN A 62 -8.20 9.74 8.00
N ALA A 63 -8.50 8.63 7.33
CA ALA A 63 -9.84 8.09 7.21
C ALA A 63 -9.85 6.62 7.59
N LEU A 64 -10.99 6.19 8.11
CA LEU A 64 -11.30 4.79 8.31
C LEU A 64 -12.09 4.29 7.12
N CYS A 65 -11.54 3.28 6.44
CA CYS A 65 -12.16 2.59 5.32
C CYS A 65 -12.70 1.24 5.79
N ARG A 66 -13.90 0.89 5.34
CA ARG A 66 -14.56 -0.37 5.69
C ARG A 66 -15.22 -0.96 4.46
N GLU A 67 -15.04 -2.26 4.28
CA GLU A 67 -15.72 -3.07 3.26
C GLU A 67 -16.11 -4.41 3.91
N GLY A 68 -17.41 -4.64 4.11
CA GLY A 68 -17.86 -5.77 4.93
C GLY A 68 -17.26 -5.75 6.34
N ASP A 69 -16.60 -6.85 6.71
CA ASP A 69 -15.89 -7.00 7.99
C ASP A 69 -14.44 -6.47 7.95
N GLU A 70 -13.93 -6.19 6.75
CA GLU A 70 -12.57 -5.68 6.55
C GLU A 70 -12.52 -4.18 6.86
N LYS A 71 -11.45 -3.77 7.56
CA LYS A 71 -11.22 -2.38 7.92
C LYS A 71 -9.75 -2.04 7.83
N TYR A 72 -9.47 -0.82 7.39
CA TYR A 72 -8.14 -0.25 7.39
C TYR A 72 -8.19 1.27 7.62
N VAL A 73 -7.09 1.82 8.10
CA VAL A 73 -6.88 3.27 8.16
C VAL A 73 -6.08 3.68 6.95
N LEU A 74 -6.54 4.70 6.22
CA LEU A 74 -5.76 5.37 5.19
C LEU A 74 -5.30 6.73 5.71
N ALA A 75 -3.99 6.91 5.82
CA ALA A 75 -3.36 8.16 6.23
C ALA A 75 -2.60 8.79 5.05
N THR A 76 -2.76 10.09 4.86
CA THR A 76 -1.97 10.90 3.91
C THR A 76 -1.25 12.01 4.65
N PHE A 77 -0.10 12.40 4.13
CA PHE A 77 0.83 13.32 4.79
C PHE A 77 1.17 14.49 3.88
N ALA A 78 1.33 15.67 4.46
CA ALA A 78 1.78 16.84 3.70
C ALA A 78 3.20 16.66 3.13
N THR A 79 4.08 15.95 3.86
CA THR A 79 5.50 15.80 3.54
C THR A 79 5.98 14.36 3.66
N ASP A 80 6.98 13.98 2.86
CA ASP A 80 7.65 12.67 2.97
C ASP A 80 8.30 12.48 4.37
N ARG A 81 8.81 13.57 4.98
CA ARG A 81 9.35 13.56 6.35
C ARG A 81 8.28 13.22 7.38
N GLY A 82 7.12 13.87 7.32
CA GLY A 82 6.01 13.63 8.25
C GLY A 82 5.53 12.17 8.18
N GLN A 83 5.45 11.61 6.98
CA GLN A 83 5.18 10.17 6.81
C GLN A 83 6.25 9.30 7.46
N ARG A 84 7.54 9.59 7.20
CA ARG A 84 8.65 8.78 7.72
C ARG A 84 8.69 8.78 9.25
N GLU A 85 8.54 9.95 9.87
CA GLU A 85 8.51 10.08 11.33
C GLU A 85 7.31 9.32 11.92
N TRP A 86 6.15 9.43 11.28
CA TRP A 86 4.94 8.74 11.69
C TRP A 86 5.10 7.21 11.61
N ILE A 87 5.55 6.66 10.47
CA ILE A 87 5.62 5.20 10.31
C ILE A 87 6.69 4.55 11.19
N ASN A 88 7.81 5.25 11.42
CA ASN A 88 8.85 4.76 12.34
C ASN A 88 8.29 4.56 13.76
N THR A 89 7.46 5.50 14.21
CA THR A 89 6.81 5.42 15.53
C THR A 89 5.65 4.42 15.52
N ALA A 90 4.86 4.36 14.44
CA ALA A 90 3.71 3.47 14.34
C ALA A 90 4.12 1.98 14.39
N LYS A 91 5.22 1.62 13.71
CA LYS A 91 5.73 0.25 13.68
C LYS A 91 6.13 -0.28 15.05
N ASP A 92 6.48 0.58 16.00
CA ASP A 92 6.73 0.18 17.39
C ASP A 92 5.47 -0.34 18.10
N TYR A 93 4.28 -0.15 17.55
CA TYR A 93 3.02 -0.70 18.06
C TYR A 93 2.56 -1.96 17.32
N GLY A 94 3.36 -2.47 16.37
CA GLY A 94 3.02 -3.64 15.55
C GLY A 94 2.11 -3.31 14.36
N GLY A 95 1.49 -4.34 13.78
CA GLY A 95 0.56 -4.21 12.65
C GLY A 95 1.20 -4.35 11.26
N TYR A 96 0.37 -4.25 10.22
CA TYR A 96 0.76 -4.36 8.82
C TYR A 96 0.44 -3.08 8.06
N TYR A 97 1.35 -2.72 7.17
CA TYR A 97 1.38 -1.41 6.52
C TYR A 97 1.56 -1.58 5.02
N LEU A 98 0.80 -0.84 4.24
CA LEU A 98 1.08 -0.57 2.83
C LEU A 98 1.58 0.86 2.68
N VAL A 99 2.78 1.02 2.15
CA VAL A 99 3.50 2.31 2.13
C VAL A 99 3.68 2.77 0.70
N GLY A 100 3.10 3.92 0.37
CA GLY A 100 3.43 4.69 -0.82
C GLY A 100 4.13 5.99 -0.47
N ARG A 101 4.29 6.90 -1.44
CA ARG A 101 4.87 8.23 -1.14
C ARG A 101 3.82 9.15 -0.52
N LYS A 102 4.08 9.59 0.71
CA LYS A 102 3.21 10.47 1.50
C LYS A 102 1.82 9.89 1.83
N TRP A 103 1.68 8.57 1.82
CA TRP A 103 0.48 7.90 2.33
C TRP A 103 0.81 6.50 2.86
N VAL A 104 0.04 6.06 3.86
CA VAL A 104 0.15 4.72 4.45
C VAL A 104 -1.26 4.16 4.66
N ALA A 105 -1.49 2.92 4.27
CA ALA A 105 -2.65 2.16 4.70
C ALA A 105 -2.25 1.17 5.81
N VAL A 106 -3.05 1.09 6.86
CA VAL A 106 -2.79 0.24 8.04
C VAL A 106 -3.97 -0.70 8.23
N GLY A 107 -3.72 -2.00 8.27
CA GLY A 107 -4.78 -2.99 8.37
C GLY A 107 -4.27 -4.36 8.76
N HIS A 108 -5.15 -5.34 8.60
CA HIS A 108 -4.78 -6.74 8.68
C HIS A 108 -3.92 -7.13 7.46
N GLU A 109 -3.13 -8.21 7.57
CA GLU A 109 -2.11 -8.57 6.56
C GLU A 109 -2.71 -8.80 5.16
N ASP A 110 -3.80 -9.55 5.11
CA ASP A 110 -4.60 -9.83 3.92
C ASP A 110 -5.18 -8.54 3.31
N VAL A 111 -5.72 -7.66 4.15
CA VAL A 111 -6.30 -6.37 3.71
C VAL A 111 -5.24 -5.50 3.03
N VAL A 112 -4.05 -5.35 3.63
CA VAL A 112 -2.99 -4.52 3.00
C VAL A 112 -2.38 -5.20 1.78
N ALA A 113 -2.36 -6.53 1.71
CA ALA A 113 -1.91 -7.27 0.55
C ALA A 113 -2.87 -7.13 -0.64
N ASP A 114 -4.18 -7.16 -0.40
CA ASP A 114 -5.19 -6.88 -1.42
C ASP A 114 -5.09 -5.43 -1.92
N LEU A 115 -5.00 -4.46 -0.99
CA LEU A 115 -4.81 -3.05 -1.34
C LEU A 115 -3.57 -2.81 -2.19
N ARG A 116 -2.50 -3.61 -2.02
CA ARG A 116 -1.30 -3.51 -2.86
C ARG A 116 -1.58 -3.88 -4.32
N GLY A 117 -2.53 -4.78 -4.58
CA GLY A 117 -2.98 -5.11 -5.93
C GLY A 117 -3.64 -3.93 -6.65
N ARG A 118 -4.24 -2.99 -5.89
CA ARG A 118 -4.93 -1.80 -6.41
C ARG A 118 -4.05 -0.55 -6.42
N LEU A 119 -3.38 -0.28 -5.30
CA LEU A 119 -2.62 0.95 -5.07
C LEU A 119 -1.12 0.83 -5.33
N GLY A 120 -0.60 -0.38 -5.52
CA GLY A 120 0.84 -0.64 -5.56
C GLY A 120 1.47 -0.43 -4.18
N GLY A 121 2.72 0.04 -4.14
CA GLY A 121 3.44 0.33 -2.90
C GLY A 121 4.18 -0.87 -2.29
N THR A 122 4.73 -0.63 -1.09
CA THR A 122 5.58 -1.59 -0.36
C THR A 122 4.88 -2.05 0.91
N LEU A 123 4.81 -3.36 1.10
CA LEU A 123 4.35 -3.94 2.36
C LEU A 123 5.44 -3.84 3.42
N GLU A 124 5.07 -3.35 4.60
CA GLU A 124 5.93 -3.30 5.78
C GLU A 124 5.19 -3.87 6.99
N GLN A 125 5.95 -4.38 7.97
CA GLN A 125 5.42 -4.96 9.20
C GLN A 125 6.04 -4.26 10.41
N GLY A 126 5.21 -3.97 11.42
CA GLY A 126 5.66 -3.47 12.72
C GLY A 126 6.27 -4.56 13.60
N VAL A 127 6.82 -4.14 14.74
CA VAL A 127 7.38 -5.04 15.74
C VAL A 127 6.28 -5.94 16.30
N GLN A 128 6.52 -7.25 16.29
CA GLN A 128 5.61 -8.21 16.88
C GLN A 128 5.80 -8.27 18.40
N HIS A 129 4.85 -7.72 19.15
CA HIS A 129 4.80 -7.84 20.61
C HIS A 129 4.18 -9.16 21.04
N GLY A 130 4.83 -10.27 20.66
CA GLY A 130 4.47 -11.60 21.12
C GLY A 130 5.23 -11.92 22.40
N GLY A 131 4.50 -12.16 23.50
CA GLY A 131 5.07 -12.57 24.79
C GLY A 131 5.88 -13.86 24.67
N GLY A 132 7.20 -13.70 24.51
CA GLY A 132 8.16 -14.78 24.65
C GLY A 132 8.15 -15.26 26.09
N ARG A 133 7.46 -16.37 26.34
CA ARG A 133 7.71 -17.23 27.49
C ARG A 133 9.10 -17.81 27.29
N SER A 134 10.12 -17.13 27.81
CA SER A 134 11.41 -17.77 28.07
C SER A 134 11.19 -18.71 29.25
N ALA A 135 11.02 -19.98 28.90
CA ALA A 135 11.13 -21.09 29.82
C ALA A 135 12.50 -21.05 30.52
N GLY A 136 12.46 -21.03 31.85
CA GLY A 136 13.42 -21.69 32.74
C GLY A 136 14.92 -21.44 32.57
N HIS A 137 15.47 -20.60 33.44
CA HIS A 137 16.45 -21.12 34.41
C HIS A 137 16.33 -20.32 35.71
N GLY A 138 15.90 -21.00 36.76
CA GLY A 138 16.04 -20.48 38.12
C GLY A 138 17.51 -20.54 38.53
N GLU A 139 17.96 -19.51 39.23
CA GLU A 139 18.88 -19.57 40.37
C GLU A 139 19.17 -18.13 40.79
N HIS A 140 18.43 -17.65 41.79
CA HIS A 140 18.88 -16.52 42.60
C HIS A 140 19.05 -17.02 44.02
N ALA A 141 20.30 -17.38 44.32
CA ALA A 141 20.79 -17.73 45.63
C ALA A 141 20.47 -16.60 46.63
N GLY A 142 19.90 -16.99 47.77
CA GLY A 142 19.67 -16.10 48.89
C GLY A 142 21.00 -15.63 49.50
N HIS A 143 21.02 -14.39 49.97
CA HIS A 143 22.01 -13.90 50.91
C HIS A 143 21.30 -13.33 52.12
N GLY A 144 21.33 -14.12 53.20
CA GLY A 144 21.13 -13.63 54.56
C GLY A 144 22.50 -13.31 55.16
N GLY A 145 22.58 -12.15 55.80
CA GLY A 145 23.74 -11.63 56.53
C GLY A 145 23.39 -10.26 57.10
#